data_AF-A0A315E1P7-F1
#
_entry.id   AF-A0A315E1P7-F1
#
_cell.length_a   1.000
_cell.length_b   1.000
_cell.length_c   1.000
_cell.angle_alpha   90.00
_cell.angle_beta   90.00
_cell.angle_gamma   90.00
#
_symmetry.space_group_name_H-M   'P 1'
#
loop_
_entity.id
_entity.type
_entity.pdbx_description
1 polymer ?
#
loop_
_entity_poly.entity_id
_entity_poly.type
_entity_poly.pdbx_seq_one_letter_code
_entity_poly.pdbx_strand_id
1 'polypeptide(L)'
;MRRLNCRPGELAIVVNSFDPANIGSIVKVLGRDAKACEKKFFWRTHAAHTLNYAKGYKQYRRRKGSLADADLQPIRGYPLGMDIAIGVVEQMDIKDGRLQVFEVDIDGTITSNEKEPRTNAEAFRLGGYQTAAQLISAVQACPPLEFDVEQAVQDYRALIDDRTHVRQEDWCDWIDSDETALAWLIEFIDGWLEESIDFGNSEFFKCTTSDGYALRYFQRFDVETLDQLGVCLIEGEHPGSSFSGGVLREDMDYANQVAREKGLGFRFQRVW
;
A
#
# COMPACT_ATOMS: atom_id res chain seq x y z
N MET A 1 30.28 -13.34 21.47
CA MET A 1 29.60 -14.50 22.10
C MET A 1 28.48 -14.97 21.17
N ARG A 2 28.36 -16.27 20.88
CA ARG A 2 27.21 -16.77 20.11
C ARG A 2 25.93 -16.57 20.93
N ARG A 3 24.92 -15.93 20.33
CA ARG A 3 23.58 -15.77 20.90
C ARG A 3 22.94 -17.17 20.95
N LEU A 4 22.49 -17.59 22.13
CA LEU A 4 21.76 -18.85 22.29
C LEU A 4 20.28 -18.64 21.93
N ASN A 5 19.68 -19.62 21.29
CA ASN A 5 18.27 -19.60 20.91
C ASN A 5 17.38 -19.67 22.15
N CYS A 6 17.65 -20.63 23.03
CA CYS A 6 16.86 -20.89 24.23
C CYS A 6 17.48 -20.35 25.52
N ARG A 7 16.67 -20.33 26.59
CA ARG A 7 17.08 -20.02 27.98
C ARG A 7 16.57 -21.08 28.97
N PRO A 8 17.22 -21.26 30.13
CA PRO A 8 16.68 -22.10 31.20
C PRO A 8 15.26 -21.66 31.59
N GLY A 9 14.34 -22.61 31.68
CA GLY A 9 12.94 -22.39 32.02
C GLY A 9 11.99 -22.28 30.82
N GLU A 10 12.49 -22.03 29.61
CA GLU A 10 11.67 -21.87 28.40
C GLU A 10 11.07 -23.19 27.90
N LEU A 11 9.94 -23.09 27.20
CA LEU A 11 9.46 -24.14 26.31
C LEU A 11 10.07 -23.94 24.92
N ALA A 12 10.38 -25.04 24.24
CA ALA A 12 10.93 -25.03 22.89
C ALA A 12 10.39 -26.22 22.09
N ILE A 13 10.35 -26.07 20.78
CA ILE A 13 10.04 -27.15 19.82
C ILE A 13 11.37 -27.69 19.28
N VAL A 14 11.47 -29.02 19.18
CA VAL A 14 12.57 -29.67 18.48
C VAL A 14 12.36 -29.51 16.98
N VAL A 15 13.20 -28.71 16.32
CA VAL A 15 13.11 -28.44 14.88
C VAL A 15 14.04 -29.33 14.05
N ASN A 16 15.07 -29.90 14.69
CA ASN A 16 15.97 -30.84 14.04
C ASN A 16 16.36 -31.96 15.02
N SER A 17 16.49 -33.18 14.54
CA SER A 17 16.94 -34.30 15.37
C SER A 17 17.49 -35.42 14.51
N PHE A 18 18.41 -36.20 15.07
CA PHE A 18 18.88 -37.43 14.43
C PHE A 18 17.75 -38.44 14.23
N ASP A 19 16.82 -38.50 15.17
CA ASP A 19 15.62 -39.33 15.06
C ASP A 19 14.43 -38.44 14.66
N PRO A 20 13.90 -38.58 13.43
CA PRO A 20 12.79 -37.75 12.96
C PRO A 20 11.55 -37.80 13.86
N ALA A 21 11.35 -38.87 14.63
CA ALA A 21 10.21 -38.98 15.55
C ALA A 21 10.26 -37.97 16.71
N ASN A 22 11.43 -37.36 16.96
CA ASN A 22 11.56 -36.31 17.97
C ASN A 22 11.18 -34.92 17.43
N ILE A 23 11.17 -34.71 16.10
CA ILE A 23 10.87 -33.40 15.50
C ILE A 23 9.41 -33.03 15.80
N GLY A 24 9.18 -31.76 16.13
CA GLY A 24 7.87 -31.24 16.56
C GLY A 24 7.58 -31.45 18.04
N SER A 25 8.43 -32.18 18.78
CA SER A 25 8.21 -32.38 20.22
C SER A 25 8.41 -31.09 21.01
N ILE A 26 7.47 -30.78 21.89
CA ILE A 26 7.60 -29.67 22.84
C ILE A 26 8.41 -30.13 24.05
N VAL A 27 9.46 -29.38 24.39
CA VAL A 27 10.37 -29.66 25.49
C VAL A 27 10.54 -28.45 26.39
N LYS A 28 10.68 -28.69 27.69
CA LYS A 28 11.11 -27.69 28.67
C LYS A 28 12.62 -27.68 28.80
N VAL A 29 13.23 -26.53 28.63
CA VAL A 29 14.68 -26.31 28.80
C VAL A 29 14.98 -26.18 30.29
N LEU A 30 15.81 -27.08 30.83
CA LEU A 30 16.12 -27.11 32.27
C LEU A 30 17.40 -26.31 32.59
N GLY A 31 18.38 -26.30 31.69
CA GLY A 31 19.66 -25.65 31.90
C GLY A 31 20.75 -26.28 31.06
N ARG A 32 21.97 -25.72 31.09
CA ARG A 32 23.10 -26.22 30.31
C ARG A 32 23.45 -27.65 30.72
N ASP A 33 23.63 -28.53 29.75
CA ASP A 33 24.12 -29.88 30.04
C ASP A 33 25.65 -29.92 30.04
N ALA A 34 26.25 -29.83 31.24
CA ALA A 34 27.70 -29.83 31.42
C ALA A 34 28.40 -31.13 30.98
N LYS A 35 27.64 -32.21 30.75
CA LYS A 35 28.17 -33.53 30.36
C LYS A 35 28.16 -33.76 28.84
N ALA A 36 27.64 -32.81 28.07
CA ALA A 36 27.54 -32.91 26.61
C ALA A 36 28.78 -32.32 25.92
N CYS A 37 28.99 -32.69 24.65
CA CYS A 37 30.18 -32.34 23.86
C CYS A 37 30.52 -30.84 23.88
N GLU A 38 31.81 -30.51 24.08
CA GLU A 38 32.30 -29.12 24.23
C GLU A 38 32.16 -28.26 22.96
N LYS A 39 32.06 -28.87 21.78
CA LYS A 39 32.03 -28.14 20.50
C LYS A 39 30.68 -27.46 20.19
N LYS A 40 29.59 -27.91 20.82
CA LYS A 40 28.23 -27.35 20.63
C LYS A 40 27.60 -27.05 21.98
N PHE A 41 26.71 -26.07 22.03
CA PHE A 41 25.95 -25.79 23.23
C PHE A 41 24.76 -26.74 23.32
N PHE A 42 24.67 -27.50 24.41
CA PHE A 42 23.58 -28.43 24.66
C PHE A 42 22.76 -28.03 25.88
N TRP A 43 21.45 -28.10 25.72
CA TRP A 43 20.49 -27.98 26.79
C TRP A 43 20.11 -29.34 27.33
N ARG A 44 19.98 -29.42 28.65
CA ARG A 44 19.23 -30.50 29.28
C ARG A 44 17.75 -30.16 29.15
N THR A 45 16.98 -31.02 28.49
CA THR A 45 15.56 -30.80 28.22
C THR A 45 14.69 -31.87 28.88
N HIS A 46 13.42 -31.57 29.05
CA HIS A 46 12.39 -32.50 29.50
C HIS A 46 11.17 -32.45 28.58
N ALA A 47 10.76 -33.60 28.05
CA ALA A 47 9.57 -33.76 27.22
C ALA A 47 8.45 -34.45 27.99
N ALA A 48 7.19 -34.16 27.63
CA ALA A 48 6.02 -34.85 28.18
C ALA A 48 6.00 -36.34 27.77
N HIS A 49 6.41 -36.62 26.54
CA HIS A 49 6.53 -37.97 25.96
C HIS A 49 7.99 -38.43 25.89
N THR A 50 8.18 -39.71 25.65
CA THR A 50 9.52 -40.32 25.59
C THR A 50 10.16 -40.01 24.23
N LEU A 51 11.38 -39.46 24.27
CA LEU A 51 12.18 -39.16 23.07
C LEU A 51 13.30 -40.20 22.91
N ASN A 52 13.76 -40.37 21.67
CA ASN A 52 14.89 -41.24 21.33
C ASN A 52 16.20 -40.44 21.36
N TYR A 53 17.20 -40.95 22.07
CA TYR A 53 18.53 -40.33 22.15
C TYR A 53 19.60 -41.33 21.73
N ALA A 54 20.62 -40.87 21.02
CA ALA A 54 21.81 -41.66 20.71
C ALA A 54 22.98 -41.25 21.62
N LYS A 55 23.69 -42.23 22.19
CA LYS A 55 24.98 -42.02 22.84
C LYS A 55 25.96 -43.10 22.36
N GLY A 56 26.85 -42.71 21.45
CA GLY A 56 27.67 -43.68 20.72
C GLY A 56 26.79 -44.59 19.86
N TYR A 57 26.99 -45.90 19.95
CA TYR A 57 26.23 -46.90 19.19
C TYR A 57 24.93 -47.35 19.86
N LYS A 58 24.60 -46.82 21.04
CA LYS A 58 23.40 -47.23 21.80
C LYS A 58 22.31 -46.16 21.72
N GLN A 59 21.08 -46.62 21.48
CA GLN A 59 19.88 -45.79 21.51
C GLN A 59 19.17 -45.95 22.86
N TYR A 60 18.65 -44.85 23.39
CA TYR A 60 17.97 -44.79 24.67
C TYR A 60 16.66 -44.01 24.53
N ARG A 61 15.61 -44.54 25.14
CA ARG A 61 14.29 -43.91 25.23
C ARG A 61 14.11 -43.29 26.61
N ARG A 62 13.96 -41.97 26.67
CA ARG A 62 13.80 -41.26 27.95
C ARG A 62 13.04 -39.94 27.77
N ARG A 63 12.45 -39.42 28.84
CA ARG A 63 11.80 -38.09 28.83
C ARG A 63 12.75 -36.93 29.10
N LYS A 64 13.98 -37.21 29.50
CA LYS A 64 15.01 -36.20 29.81
C LYS A 64 16.27 -36.51 29.03
N GLY A 65 16.83 -35.54 28.35
CA GLY A 65 18.10 -35.73 27.65
C GLY A 65 18.69 -34.43 27.17
N SER A 66 19.66 -34.54 26.26
CA SER A 66 20.48 -33.44 25.80
C SER A 66 20.14 -33.13 24.35
N LEU A 67 19.82 -31.88 24.05
CA LEU A 67 19.54 -31.39 22.70
C LEU A 67 20.42 -30.16 22.42
N ALA A 68 20.92 -30.01 21.20
CA ALA A 68 21.72 -28.84 20.87
C ALA A 68 20.82 -27.59 20.81
N ASP A 69 21.34 -26.43 21.18
CA ASP A 69 20.62 -25.16 21.07
C ASP A 69 20.18 -24.86 19.62
N ALA A 70 21.00 -25.27 18.65
CA ALA A 70 20.68 -25.14 17.22
C ALA A 70 19.53 -26.04 16.74
N ASP A 71 19.16 -27.06 17.52
CA ASP A 71 18.10 -28.02 17.20
C ASP A 71 16.75 -27.62 17.85
N LEU A 72 16.73 -26.49 18.56
CA LEU A 72 15.58 -26.02 19.33
C LEU A 72 15.12 -24.64 18.85
N GLN A 73 13.80 -24.48 18.73
CA GLN A 73 13.14 -23.20 18.53
C GLN A 73 12.34 -22.84 19.79
N PRO A 74 12.67 -21.75 20.50
CA PRO A 74 11.92 -21.36 21.70
C PRO A 74 10.48 -20.97 21.34
N ILE A 75 9.52 -21.45 22.14
CA ILE A 75 8.13 -20.99 22.08
C ILE A 75 8.06 -19.74 22.97
N ARG A 76 8.19 -18.58 22.35
CA ARG A 76 7.91 -17.30 22.99
C ARG A 76 6.62 -16.79 22.38
N GLY A 77 5.59 -16.59 23.18
CA GLY A 77 4.51 -15.69 22.76
C GLY A 77 5.10 -14.30 22.53
N TYR A 78 4.47 -13.49 21.67
CA TYR A 78 4.63 -12.05 21.82
C TYR A 78 4.33 -11.69 23.28
N PRO A 79 5.07 -10.75 23.90
CA PRO A 79 4.75 -10.33 25.25
C PRO A 79 3.26 -9.93 25.26
N LEU A 80 2.46 -10.57 26.11
CA LEU A 80 1.02 -10.29 26.21
C LEU A 80 0.81 -8.77 26.29
N GLY A 81 0.11 -8.21 25.30
CA GLY A 81 -0.22 -6.79 25.25
C GLY A 81 0.81 -5.90 24.56
N MET A 82 1.93 -6.42 24.03
CA MET A 82 2.84 -5.62 23.18
C MET A 82 2.24 -5.40 21.79
N ASP A 83 1.56 -6.40 21.25
CA ASP A 83 0.65 -6.29 20.11
C ASP A 83 -0.44 -5.25 20.34
N ILE A 84 -1.07 -5.26 21.52
CA ILE A 84 -2.09 -4.27 21.89
C ILE A 84 -1.47 -2.87 22.07
N ALA A 85 -0.34 -2.75 22.76
CA ALA A 85 0.32 -1.47 22.99
C ALA A 85 0.85 -0.86 21.68
N ILE A 86 1.45 -1.66 20.79
CA ILE A 86 1.85 -1.23 19.45
C ILE A 86 0.62 -0.84 18.65
N GLY A 87 -0.44 -1.65 18.65
CA GLY A 87 -1.68 -1.32 17.95
C GLY A 87 -2.32 -0.03 18.44
N VAL A 88 -2.31 0.23 19.75
CA VAL A 88 -2.84 1.48 20.34
C VAL A 88 -1.97 2.67 19.95
N VAL A 89 -0.64 2.54 20.00
CA VAL A 89 0.28 3.61 19.55
C VAL A 89 0.11 3.90 18.07
N GLU A 90 0.04 2.87 17.22
CA GLU A 90 -0.20 3.02 15.79
C GLU A 90 -1.56 3.68 15.53
N GLN A 91 -2.62 3.30 16.25
CA GLN A 91 -3.92 3.99 16.14
C GLN A 91 -3.87 5.46 16.57
N MET A 92 -3.08 5.80 17.59
CA MET A 92 -2.88 7.20 17.99
C MET A 92 -2.08 7.95 16.94
N ASP A 93 -1.00 7.36 16.41
CA ASP A 93 -0.18 7.98 15.36
C ASP A 93 -0.96 8.14 14.04
N ILE A 94 -1.87 7.22 13.71
CA ILE A 94 -2.80 7.38 12.57
C ILE A 94 -3.73 8.58 12.82
N LYS A 95 -4.33 8.70 14.01
CA LYS A 95 -5.20 9.82 14.38
C LYS A 95 -4.46 11.17 14.40
N ASP A 96 -3.20 11.15 14.83
CA ASP A 96 -2.33 12.33 14.89
C ASP A 96 -1.67 12.64 13.52
N GLY A 97 -1.93 11.84 12.48
CA GLY A 97 -1.37 12.01 11.14
C GLY A 97 0.13 11.72 11.02
N ARG A 98 0.72 11.02 12.00
CA ARG A 98 2.14 10.61 12.02
C ARG A 98 2.40 9.28 11.33
N LEU A 99 1.36 8.47 11.12
CA LEU A 99 1.43 7.20 10.41
C LEU A 99 0.44 7.21 9.25
N GLN A 100 0.96 7.07 8.03
CA GLN A 100 0.14 7.00 6.81
C GLN A 100 -0.51 5.62 6.69
N VAL A 101 -1.76 5.57 6.25
CA VAL A 101 -2.44 4.30 5.93
C VAL A 101 -2.69 4.23 4.44
N PHE A 102 -2.34 3.09 3.86
CA PHE A 102 -2.67 2.73 2.48
C PHE A 102 -3.69 1.61 2.50
N GLU A 103 -4.71 1.77 1.70
CA GLU A 103 -5.79 0.82 1.50
C GLU A 103 -5.37 -0.20 0.45
N VAL A 104 -5.70 -1.47 0.68
CA VAL A 104 -5.40 -2.59 -0.21
C VAL A 104 -6.70 -3.31 -0.52
N ASP A 105 -7.06 -3.35 -1.79
CA ASP A 105 -8.26 -4.04 -2.27
C ASP A 105 -8.08 -5.57 -2.36
N ILE A 106 -9.07 -6.26 -2.92
CA ILE A 106 -9.03 -7.72 -3.08
C ILE A 106 -7.99 -8.20 -4.09
N ASP A 107 -7.66 -7.37 -5.09
CA ASP A 107 -6.70 -7.65 -6.15
C ASP A 107 -5.27 -7.24 -5.75
N GLY A 108 -5.12 -6.62 -4.59
CA GLY A 108 -3.86 -6.14 -4.05
C GLY A 108 -3.51 -4.71 -4.46
N THR A 109 -4.40 -4.00 -5.17
CA THR A 109 -4.19 -2.61 -5.56
C THR A 109 -4.05 -1.74 -4.32
N ILE A 110 -2.99 -0.94 -4.28
CA ILE A 110 -2.67 -0.06 -3.17
C ILE A 110 -3.17 1.34 -3.50
N THR A 111 -4.10 1.84 -2.68
CA THR A 111 -4.68 3.18 -2.81
C THR A 111 -4.36 3.98 -1.56
N SER A 112 -4.27 5.31 -1.66
CA SER A 112 -4.16 6.16 -0.47
C SER A 112 -5.55 6.42 0.10
N ASN A 113 -5.64 6.65 1.41
CA ASN A 113 -6.87 7.14 2.06
C ASN A 113 -7.19 8.62 1.74
N GLU A 114 -6.46 9.27 0.82
CA GLU A 114 -6.82 10.61 0.38
C GLU A 114 -8.18 10.58 -0.32
N LYS A 115 -9.00 11.58 -0.01
CA LYS A 115 -10.34 11.68 -0.57
C LYS A 115 -10.23 11.89 -2.07
N GLU A 116 -10.71 10.91 -2.84
CA GLU A 116 -10.79 11.04 -4.30
C GLU A 116 -11.66 12.23 -4.70
N PRO A 117 -11.27 12.95 -5.77
CA PRO A 117 -12.15 13.93 -6.38
C PRO A 117 -13.45 13.26 -6.82
N ARG A 118 -14.58 13.92 -6.62
CA ARG A 118 -15.89 13.47 -7.11
C ARG A 118 -16.40 14.31 -8.25
N THR A 119 -16.00 15.58 -8.28
CA THR A 119 -16.42 16.54 -9.29
C THR A 119 -15.24 17.09 -10.07
N ASN A 120 -15.53 17.58 -11.28
CA ASN A 120 -14.53 18.21 -12.13
C ASN A 120 -13.87 19.42 -11.43
N ALA A 121 -14.60 20.14 -10.57
CA ALA A 121 -14.03 21.18 -9.72
C ALA A 121 -12.90 20.66 -8.80
N GLU A 122 -13.11 19.51 -8.14
CA GLU A 122 -12.12 18.91 -7.24
C GLU A 122 -10.91 18.36 -8.02
N ALA A 123 -11.13 17.79 -9.21
CA ALA A 123 -10.10 17.16 -10.03
C ALA A 123 -9.23 18.15 -10.79
N PHE A 124 -9.84 19.08 -11.52
CA PHE A 124 -9.15 20.01 -12.42
C PHE A 124 -8.74 21.31 -11.75
N ARG A 125 -9.34 21.63 -10.59
CA ARG A 125 -9.04 22.83 -9.78
C ARG A 125 -8.96 24.09 -10.65
N LEU A 126 -9.92 24.22 -11.56
CA LEU A 126 -10.09 25.42 -12.38
C LEU A 126 -10.61 26.55 -11.48
N GLY A 127 -10.04 27.74 -11.63
CA GLY A 127 -10.46 28.90 -10.87
C GLY A 127 -9.69 30.16 -11.27
N GLY A 128 -10.20 31.32 -10.84
CA GLY A 128 -9.53 32.60 -11.03
C GLY A 128 -9.68 33.22 -12.43
N TYR A 129 -10.73 32.87 -13.17
CA TYR A 129 -11.04 33.45 -14.47
C TYR A 129 -12.04 34.61 -14.32
N GLN A 130 -11.52 35.83 -14.14
CA GLN A 130 -12.34 37.06 -14.03
C GLN A 130 -12.43 37.84 -15.35
N THR A 131 -11.67 37.44 -16.37
CA THR A 131 -11.65 38.06 -17.69
C THR A 131 -11.73 37.00 -18.78
N ALA A 132 -12.22 37.39 -19.97
CA ALA A 132 -12.28 36.51 -21.15
C ALA A 132 -10.93 35.85 -21.44
N ALA A 133 -9.84 36.63 -21.44
CA ALA A 133 -8.49 36.12 -21.66
C ALA A 133 -8.05 35.07 -20.61
N GLN A 134 -8.41 35.26 -19.34
CA GLN A 134 -8.10 34.27 -18.28
C GLN A 134 -8.93 33.00 -18.45
N LEU A 135 -10.19 33.13 -18.85
CA LEU A 135 -11.08 32.01 -19.11
C LEU A 135 -10.59 31.16 -20.29
N ILE A 136 -10.27 31.81 -21.42
CA ILE A 136 -9.73 31.16 -22.62
C ILE A 136 -8.46 30.38 -22.28
N SER A 137 -7.53 31.04 -21.57
CA SER A 137 -6.28 30.40 -21.12
C SER A 137 -6.53 29.20 -20.20
N ALA A 138 -7.53 29.28 -19.31
CA ALA A 138 -7.88 28.18 -18.41
C ALA A 138 -8.50 26.98 -19.15
N VAL A 139 -9.36 27.24 -20.14
CA VAL A 139 -9.99 26.20 -20.99
C VAL A 139 -8.93 25.50 -21.84
N GLN A 140 -8.08 26.24 -22.55
CA GLN A 140 -7.01 25.68 -23.41
C GLN A 140 -5.94 24.90 -22.61
N ALA A 141 -5.78 25.22 -21.32
CA ALA A 141 -4.89 24.46 -20.44
C ALA A 141 -5.55 23.17 -19.89
N CYS A 142 -6.78 22.85 -20.29
CA CYS A 142 -7.57 21.73 -19.82
C CYS A 142 -8.24 21.01 -21.01
N PRO A 143 -7.53 20.09 -21.70
CA PRO A 143 -8.02 19.49 -22.95
C PRO A 143 -9.41 18.85 -22.89
N PRO A 144 -9.81 18.15 -21.81
CA PRO A 144 -11.19 17.65 -21.69
C PRO A 144 -12.23 18.77 -21.72
N LEU A 145 -11.96 19.88 -21.02
CA LEU A 145 -12.85 21.03 -21.01
C LEU A 145 -12.84 21.77 -22.34
N GLU A 146 -11.68 21.91 -22.98
CA GLU A 146 -11.55 22.53 -24.30
C GLU A 146 -12.43 21.80 -25.34
N PHE A 147 -12.39 20.47 -25.36
CA PHE A 147 -13.23 19.66 -26.24
C PHE A 147 -14.73 19.89 -25.99
N ASP A 148 -15.16 19.87 -24.73
CA ASP A 148 -16.57 20.07 -24.37
C ASP A 148 -17.05 21.50 -24.70
N VAL A 149 -16.20 22.50 -24.51
CA VAL A 149 -16.48 23.89 -24.90
C VAL A 149 -16.59 24.02 -26.42
N GLU A 150 -15.67 23.45 -27.18
CA GLU A 150 -15.73 23.47 -28.65
C GLU A 150 -17.02 22.83 -29.17
N GLN A 151 -17.41 21.69 -28.61
CA GLN A 151 -18.65 21.00 -28.97
C GLN A 151 -19.88 21.85 -28.60
N ALA A 152 -19.93 22.38 -27.38
CA ALA A 152 -21.04 23.21 -26.92
C ALA A 152 -21.20 24.50 -27.73
N VAL A 153 -20.09 25.14 -28.14
CA VAL A 153 -20.10 26.31 -29.01
C VAL A 153 -20.65 25.96 -30.39
N GLN A 154 -20.26 24.81 -30.95
CA GLN A 154 -20.80 24.34 -32.23
C GLN A 154 -22.31 24.11 -32.14
N ASP A 155 -22.78 23.44 -31.09
CA ASP A 155 -24.20 23.16 -30.87
C ASP A 155 -25.02 24.44 -30.65
N TYR A 156 -24.49 25.38 -29.86
CA TYR A 156 -25.11 26.68 -29.62
C TYR A 156 -25.25 27.50 -30.91
N ARG A 157 -24.19 27.53 -31.74
CA ARG A 157 -24.21 28.21 -33.05
C ARG A 157 -25.20 27.54 -34.01
N ALA A 158 -25.28 26.21 -34.03
CA ALA A 158 -26.23 25.48 -34.85
C ALA A 158 -27.70 25.75 -34.48
N LEU A 159 -27.97 26.08 -33.21
CA LEU A 159 -29.31 26.42 -32.74
C LEU A 159 -29.74 27.84 -33.12
N ILE A 160 -28.79 28.77 -33.21
CA ILE A 160 -29.06 30.20 -33.45
C ILE A 160 -29.00 30.57 -34.93
N ASP A 161 -28.18 29.86 -35.73
CA ASP A 161 -27.94 30.22 -37.13
C ASP A 161 -28.59 29.24 -38.12
N ASP A 162 -29.78 29.59 -38.61
CA ASP A 162 -30.50 28.91 -39.72
C ASP A 162 -29.84 29.22 -41.10
N ARG A 163 -28.64 29.82 -41.14
CA ARG A 163 -27.94 30.19 -42.37
C ARG A 163 -26.49 29.70 -42.39
N THR A 164 -26.29 28.73 -43.27
CA THR A 164 -25.06 28.43 -44.02
C THR A 164 -23.96 29.51 -43.97
N HIS A 165 -22.76 29.08 -43.54
CA HIS A 165 -21.45 29.75 -43.69
C HIS A 165 -21.14 30.92 -42.75
N VAL A 166 -21.30 30.73 -41.45
CA VAL A 166 -20.56 31.54 -40.47
C VAL A 166 -19.07 31.27 -40.66
N ARG A 167 -18.29 32.35 -40.78
CA ARG A 167 -16.82 32.26 -40.69
C ARG A 167 -16.47 31.41 -39.47
N GLN A 168 -15.45 30.57 -39.63
CA GLN A 168 -14.80 29.89 -38.52
C GLN A 168 -14.04 30.93 -37.68
N GLU A 169 -14.76 31.91 -37.13
CA GLU A 169 -14.25 32.79 -36.09
C GLU A 169 -14.07 31.91 -34.86
N ASP A 170 -12.83 31.88 -34.41
CA ASP A 170 -12.38 31.15 -33.23
C ASP A 170 -13.33 31.51 -32.08
N TRP A 171 -13.74 30.51 -31.29
CA TRP A 171 -14.64 30.73 -30.16
C TRP A 171 -14.03 31.74 -29.17
N CYS A 172 -12.70 31.83 -29.14
CA CYS A 172 -11.93 32.85 -28.43
C CYS A 172 -12.32 34.28 -28.85
N ASP A 173 -12.38 34.56 -30.16
CA ASP A 173 -12.71 35.88 -30.69
C ASP A 173 -14.17 36.27 -30.40
N TRP A 174 -15.05 35.26 -30.40
CA TRP A 174 -16.47 35.44 -30.11
C TRP A 174 -16.71 35.86 -28.64
N ILE A 175 -16.03 35.20 -27.70
CA ILE A 175 -16.15 35.52 -26.27
C ILE A 175 -15.50 36.85 -25.91
N ASP A 176 -14.43 37.24 -26.60
CA ASP A 176 -13.78 38.53 -26.37
C ASP A 176 -14.64 39.70 -26.87
N SER A 177 -15.57 39.44 -27.79
CA SER A 177 -16.40 40.46 -28.44
C SER A 177 -17.84 40.57 -27.91
N ASP A 178 -18.35 39.55 -27.21
CA ASP A 178 -19.76 39.48 -26.77
C ASP A 178 -19.88 39.10 -25.28
N GLU A 179 -20.36 40.04 -24.46
CA GLU A 179 -20.60 39.84 -23.02
C GLU A 179 -21.62 38.73 -22.73
N THR A 180 -22.58 38.49 -23.64
CA THR A 180 -23.59 37.42 -23.50
C THR A 180 -22.95 36.05 -23.73
N ALA A 181 -22.04 35.95 -24.70
CA ALA A 181 -21.28 34.74 -24.98
C ALA A 181 -20.34 34.39 -23.81
N LEU A 182 -19.69 35.40 -23.22
CA LEU A 182 -18.88 35.23 -22.02
C LEU A 182 -19.71 34.73 -20.83
N ALA A 183 -20.87 35.34 -20.57
CA ALA A 183 -21.75 34.93 -19.47
C ALA A 183 -22.26 33.49 -19.65
N TRP A 184 -22.65 33.13 -20.88
CA TRP A 184 -23.07 31.76 -21.22
C TRP A 184 -21.94 30.75 -21.01
N LEU A 185 -20.72 31.06 -21.45
CA LEU A 185 -19.59 30.14 -21.29
C LEU A 185 -19.23 29.95 -19.81
N ILE A 186 -19.30 31.01 -19.00
CA ILE A 186 -19.10 30.90 -17.55
C ILE A 186 -20.13 29.93 -16.94
N GLU A 187 -21.41 30.07 -17.29
CA GLU A 187 -22.48 29.17 -16.82
C GLU A 187 -22.25 27.72 -17.29
N PHE A 188 -21.82 27.52 -18.53
CA PHE A 188 -21.46 26.21 -19.06
C PHE A 188 -20.31 25.56 -18.27
N ILE A 189 -19.22 26.31 -18.03
CA ILE A 189 -18.06 25.82 -17.29
C ILE A 189 -18.44 25.53 -15.83
N ASP A 190 -19.23 26.40 -15.19
CA ASP A 190 -19.69 26.17 -13.82
C ASP A 190 -20.55 24.89 -13.73
N GLY A 191 -21.42 24.65 -14.72
CA GLY A 191 -22.17 23.39 -14.84
C GLY A 191 -21.24 22.18 -15.00
N TRP A 192 -20.28 22.26 -15.91
CA TRP A 192 -19.28 21.21 -16.14
C TRP A 192 -18.45 20.90 -14.88
N LEU A 193 -18.12 21.92 -14.08
CA LEU A 193 -17.37 21.77 -12.83
C LEU A 193 -18.14 21.01 -11.75
N GLU A 194 -19.48 21.05 -11.79
CA GLU A 194 -20.36 20.31 -10.88
C GLU A 194 -20.58 18.85 -11.31
N GLU A 195 -20.28 18.51 -12.56
CA GLU A 195 -20.43 17.14 -13.07
C GLU A 195 -19.48 16.14 -12.39
N SER A 196 -19.91 14.88 -12.37
CA SER A 196 -19.08 13.76 -11.89
C SER A 196 -17.86 13.58 -12.78
N ILE A 197 -16.70 13.34 -12.18
CA ILE A 197 -15.47 13.14 -12.93
C ILE A 197 -15.51 11.88 -13.80
N ASP A 198 -14.86 11.98 -14.97
CA ASP A 198 -14.49 10.82 -15.77
C ASP A 198 -13.03 10.45 -15.51
N PHE A 199 -12.80 9.29 -14.89
CA PHE A 199 -11.47 8.76 -14.61
C PHE A 199 -10.68 8.42 -15.88
N GLY A 200 -11.34 8.32 -17.04
CA GLY A 200 -10.68 8.26 -18.35
C GLY A 200 -9.79 9.49 -18.62
N ASN A 201 -10.10 10.64 -18.00
CA ASN A 201 -9.33 11.88 -18.11
C ASN A 201 -8.32 12.08 -16.97
N SER A 202 -8.02 11.03 -16.19
CA SER A 202 -7.19 11.14 -14.97
C SER A 202 -5.77 11.67 -15.21
N GLU A 203 -5.23 11.53 -16.42
CA GLU A 203 -3.94 12.11 -16.81
C GLU A 203 -3.94 13.64 -16.83
N PHE A 204 -5.11 14.25 -17.02
CA PHE A 204 -5.31 15.71 -17.02
C PHE A 204 -5.71 16.26 -15.65
N PHE A 205 -5.95 15.40 -14.65
CA PHE A 205 -6.30 15.83 -13.31
C PHE A 205 -5.15 16.63 -12.69
N LYS A 206 -5.48 17.78 -12.10
CA LYS A 206 -4.52 18.60 -11.34
C LYS A 206 -4.40 18.17 -9.89
N CYS A 207 -5.34 17.35 -9.41
CA CYS A 207 -5.18 16.60 -8.18
C CYS A 207 -4.48 15.25 -8.43
N THR A 208 -3.96 14.63 -7.39
CA THR A 208 -3.45 13.26 -7.49
C THR A 208 -4.60 12.31 -7.13
N THR A 209 -4.86 11.29 -7.94
CA THR A 209 -5.78 10.20 -7.57
C THR A 209 -5.23 9.44 -6.37
N SER A 210 -6.08 8.72 -5.65
CA SER A 210 -5.69 7.87 -4.52
C SER A 210 -4.58 6.87 -4.90
N ASP A 211 -4.72 6.23 -6.06
CA ASP A 211 -3.76 5.28 -6.65
C ASP A 211 -2.49 5.98 -7.12
N GLY A 212 -2.64 7.14 -7.78
CA GLY A 212 -1.52 7.95 -8.23
C GLY A 212 -0.68 8.48 -7.07
N TYR A 213 -1.31 8.76 -5.93
CA TYR A 213 -0.63 9.19 -4.72
C TYR A 213 0.17 8.02 -4.15
N ALA A 214 -0.45 6.84 -4.02
CA ALA A 214 0.23 5.64 -3.56
C ALA A 214 1.44 5.32 -4.45
N LEU A 215 1.26 5.30 -5.78
CA LEU A 215 2.34 5.10 -6.74
C LEU A 215 3.50 6.09 -6.52
N ARG A 216 3.22 7.40 -6.50
CA ARG A 216 4.23 8.44 -6.26
C ARG A 216 4.90 8.35 -4.89
N TYR A 217 4.18 7.88 -3.88
CA TYR A 217 4.73 7.66 -2.55
C TYR A 217 5.74 6.52 -2.57
N PHE A 218 5.37 5.38 -3.16
CA PHE A 218 6.22 4.19 -3.19
C PHE A 218 7.40 4.29 -4.16
N GLN A 219 7.30 5.09 -5.23
CA GLN A 219 8.41 5.43 -6.13
C GLN A 219 9.62 6.06 -5.42
N ARG A 220 9.44 6.58 -4.20
CA ARG A 220 10.54 7.19 -3.41
C ARG A 220 11.42 6.16 -2.71
N PHE A 221 10.97 4.90 -2.61
CA PHE A 221 11.73 3.83 -1.99
C PHE A 221 12.62 3.12 -3.00
N ASP A 222 13.73 2.57 -2.51
CA ASP A 222 14.61 1.74 -3.32
C ASP A 222 13.97 0.37 -3.61
N VAL A 223 14.42 -0.27 -4.69
CA VAL A 223 13.89 -1.55 -5.17
C VAL A 223 13.98 -2.65 -4.12
N GLU A 224 15.04 -2.69 -3.30
CA GLU A 224 15.20 -3.71 -2.26
C GLU A 224 14.16 -3.53 -1.14
N THR A 225 13.88 -2.29 -0.75
CA THR A 225 12.81 -2.00 0.21
C THR A 225 11.43 -2.37 -0.33
N LEU A 226 11.14 -2.07 -1.59
CA LEU A 226 9.88 -2.45 -2.24
C LEU A 226 9.71 -3.96 -2.35
N ASP A 227 10.76 -4.68 -2.76
CA ASP A 227 10.77 -6.14 -2.86
C ASP A 227 10.53 -6.81 -1.50
N GLN A 228 11.21 -6.33 -0.44
CA GLN A 228 11.01 -6.85 0.92
C GLN A 228 9.60 -6.58 1.47
N LEU A 229 8.94 -5.50 1.03
CA LEU A 229 7.55 -5.21 1.38
C LEU A 229 6.55 -5.98 0.52
N GLY A 230 6.99 -6.61 -0.59
CA GLY A 230 6.11 -7.22 -1.58
C GLY A 230 5.33 -6.21 -2.42
N VAL A 231 5.81 -4.97 -2.53
CA VAL A 231 5.17 -3.91 -3.32
C VAL A 231 5.74 -3.90 -4.73
N CYS A 232 4.87 -4.05 -5.72
CA CYS A 232 5.21 -4.00 -7.13
C CYS A 232 4.59 -2.76 -7.76
N LEU A 233 5.42 -1.91 -8.38
CA LEU A 233 4.95 -0.74 -9.11
C LEU A 233 4.73 -1.13 -10.57
N ILE A 234 3.52 -0.91 -11.06
CA ILE A 234 3.13 -1.16 -12.45
C ILE A 234 2.99 0.20 -13.13
N GLU A 235 3.73 0.39 -14.22
CA GLU A 235 3.67 1.58 -15.07
C GLU A 235 3.42 1.14 -16.51
N GLY A 236 2.31 1.60 -17.12
CA GLY A 236 2.08 1.47 -18.56
C GLY A 236 0.85 0.66 -18.99
N GLU A 237 0.69 0.54 -20.32
CA GLU A 237 -0.44 -0.12 -20.96
C GLU A 237 -0.40 -1.64 -20.76
N HIS A 238 -1.44 -2.18 -20.13
CA HIS A 238 -1.81 -3.58 -20.24
C HIS A 238 -2.82 -3.75 -21.38
N PRO A 239 -2.85 -4.90 -22.09
CA PRO A 239 -3.86 -5.13 -23.12
C PRO A 239 -5.27 -5.07 -22.49
N GLY A 240 -6.01 -4.00 -22.76
CA GLY A 240 -7.35 -3.76 -22.22
C GLY A 240 -7.47 -2.74 -21.08
N SER A 241 -6.36 -2.20 -20.54
CA SER A 241 -6.41 -1.09 -19.58
C SER A 241 -5.07 -0.35 -19.43
N SER A 242 -5.13 0.96 -19.22
CA SER A 242 -4.00 1.84 -18.89
C SER A 242 -3.80 1.94 -17.37
N PHE A 243 -3.77 0.80 -16.68
CA PHE A 243 -3.59 0.79 -15.23
C PHE A 243 -2.13 1.09 -14.84
N SER A 244 -1.94 2.16 -14.06
CA SER A 244 -0.65 2.48 -13.44
C SER A 244 -0.86 2.67 -11.94
N GLY A 245 -0.17 1.87 -11.12
CA GLY A 245 -0.41 1.82 -9.67
C GLY A 245 0.54 0.89 -8.92
N GLY A 246 0.49 0.97 -7.59
CA GLY A 246 1.19 0.02 -6.72
C GLY A 246 0.31 -1.19 -6.42
N VAL A 247 0.89 -2.39 -6.43
CA VAL A 247 0.19 -3.64 -6.09
C VAL A 247 0.97 -4.37 -5.01
N LEU A 248 0.29 -4.77 -3.93
CA LEU A 248 0.81 -5.62 -2.88
C LEU A 248 0.64 -7.09 -3.28
N ARG A 249 1.76 -7.79 -3.45
CA ARG A 249 1.78 -9.21 -3.88
C ARG A 249 1.95 -10.19 -2.73
N GLU A 250 2.46 -9.71 -1.60
CA GLU A 250 2.70 -10.51 -0.40
C GLU A 250 1.56 -10.37 0.62
N ASP A 251 1.60 -11.20 1.65
CA ASP A 251 0.66 -11.11 2.76
C ASP A 251 0.76 -9.75 3.47
N MET A 252 -0.41 -9.14 3.73
CA MET A 252 -0.50 -7.80 4.32
C MET A 252 0.08 -7.73 5.74
N ASP A 253 -0.08 -8.79 6.54
CA ASP A 253 0.48 -8.81 7.90
C ASP A 253 2.01 -8.90 7.85
N TYR A 254 2.55 -9.68 6.90
CA TYR A 254 3.97 -9.72 6.62
C TYR A 254 4.52 -8.36 6.18
N ALA A 255 3.89 -7.70 5.21
CA ALA A 255 4.30 -6.38 4.72
C ALA A 255 4.28 -5.33 5.85
N ASN A 256 3.25 -5.35 6.71
CA ASN A 256 3.17 -4.49 7.89
C ASN A 256 4.24 -4.81 8.95
N GLN A 257 4.62 -6.08 9.11
CA GLN A 257 5.73 -6.46 9.97
C GLN A 257 7.06 -5.90 9.44
N VAL A 258 7.33 -6.05 8.15
CA VAL A 258 8.55 -5.52 7.52
C VAL A 258 8.59 -3.99 7.64
N ALA A 259 7.46 -3.31 7.42
CA ALA A 259 7.35 -1.87 7.62
C ALA A 259 7.69 -1.44 9.06
N ARG A 260 7.25 -2.21 10.08
CA ARG A 260 7.62 -1.97 11.48
C ARG A 260 9.11 -2.16 11.74
N GLU A 261 9.67 -3.27 11.26
CA GLU A 261 11.08 -3.61 11.48
C GLU A 261 12.03 -2.59 10.84
N LYS A 262 11.63 -2.01 9.70
CA LYS A 262 12.35 -0.93 9.02
C LYS A 262 12.03 0.46 9.57
N GLY A 263 11.09 0.61 10.50
CA GLY A 263 10.67 1.90 11.05
C GLY A 263 9.99 2.81 10.04
N LEU A 264 9.29 2.24 9.07
CA LEU A 264 8.57 3.00 8.03
C LEU A 264 7.31 3.62 8.60
N GLY A 265 7.05 4.87 8.20
CA GLY A 265 5.92 5.69 8.66
C GLY A 265 4.58 5.39 7.99
N PHE A 266 4.35 4.16 7.52
CA PHE A 266 3.10 3.77 6.88
C PHE A 266 2.67 2.33 7.19
N ARG A 267 1.39 2.02 7.05
CA ARG A 267 0.81 0.68 7.16
C ARG A 267 -0.20 0.42 6.05
N PHE A 268 -0.40 -0.86 5.76
CA PHE A 268 -1.44 -1.36 4.86
C PHE A 268 -2.68 -1.77 5.66
N GLN A 269 -3.85 -1.46 5.12
CA GLN A 269 -5.14 -1.83 5.66
C GLN A 269 -6.01 -2.40 4.55
N ARG A 270 -6.76 -3.47 4.84
CA ARG A 270 -7.66 -4.08 3.89
C ARG A 270 -8.99 -3.32 3.81
N VAL A 271 -9.45 -3.07 2.59
CA VAL A 271 -10.79 -2.58 2.28
C VAL A 271 -11.54 -3.64 1.49
N TRP A 272 -12.83 -3.79 1.79
CA TRP A 272 -13.73 -4.78 1.20
C TRP A 272 -14.88 -4.08 0.50
#